data_AF-A0A843D656-F1
#
_entry.id   AF-A0A843D656-F1
#
_cell.length_a   1.000
_cell.length_b   1.000
_cell.length_c   1.000
_cell.angle_alpha   90.00
_cell.angle_beta   90.00
_cell.angle_gamma   90.00
#
_symmetry.space_group_name_H-M   'P 1'
#
loop_
_entity.id
_entity.type
_entity.pdbx_description
1 polymer ?
#
loop_
_entity_poly.entity_id
_entity_poly.type
_entity_poly.pdbx_seq_one_letter_code
_entity_poly.pdbx_strand_id
1 'polypeptide(L)'
;MHYTGPVYRPPPEADTPHLEITYGCSWEKCSFCNMYHTQKFGISPLEDIEEDLKELSRYYPEDIEKIFLVNGDAFVLPARKLLEIAD
;
A
#
# COMPACT_ATOMS: atom_id res chain seq x y z
N MET A 1 3.41 -8.29 -7.66
CA MET A 1 3.43 -7.31 -6.56
C MET A 1 4.51 -6.29 -6.83
N HIS A 2 4.13 -5.03 -6.96
CA HIS A 2 4.98 -3.89 -7.22
C HIS A 2 5.15 -3.08 -5.92
N TYR A 3 6.35 -3.15 -5.34
CA TYR A 3 6.68 -2.41 -4.11
C TYR A 3 7.83 -1.43 -4.34
N THR A 4 7.68 -0.23 -3.81
CA THR A 4 8.69 0.81 -3.84
C THR A 4 9.40 0.88 -2.49
N GLY A 5 10.65 0.42 -2.48
CA GLY A 5 11.52 0.48 -1.30
C GLY A 5 11.08 -0.44 -0.14
N PRO A 6 11.43 -0.12 1.12
CA PRO A 6 11.14 -0.99 2.25
C PRO A 6 9.64 -1.01 2.58
N VAL A 7 9.08 -2.22 2.67
CA VAL A 7 7.69 -2.44 3.12
C VAL A 7 7.67 -2.69 4.61
N TYR A 8 6.92 -1.86 5.34
CA TYR A 8 6.77 -2.00 6.78
C TYR A 8 5.46 -2.69 7.13
N ARG A 9 5.58 -3.95 7.58
CA ARG A 9 4.43 -4.79 7.92
C ARG A 9 4.18 -4.84 9.42
N PRO A 10 3.03 -4.34 9.92
CA PRO A 10 2.69 -4.47 11.32
C PRO A 10 2.37 -5.94 11.67
N PRO A 11 2.84 -6.48 12.83
CA PRO A 11 2.60 -7.88 13.21
C PRO A 11 1.13 -8.33 13.21
N PRO A 12 0.13 -7.51 13.61
CA PRO A 12 -1.28 -7.88 13.53
C PRO A 12 -1.79 -8.15 12.12
N GLU A 13 -1.14 -7.62 11.08
CA GLU A 13 -1.54 -7.77 9.67
C GLU A 13 -0.70 -8.86 8.97
N ALA A 14 -0.02 -9.72 9.73
CA ALA A 14 0.90 -10.72 9.18
C ALA A 14 0.24 -11.72 8.22
N ASP A 15 -1.06 -11.98 8.38
CA ASP A 15 -1.81 -12.91 7.53
C ASP A 15 -2.68 -12.19 6.49
N THR A 16 -2.66 -10.85 6.47
CA THR A 16 -3.43 -10.05 5.51
C THR A 16 -2.58 -9.79 4.26
N PRO A 17 -3.13 -9.91 3.05
CA PRO A 17 -2.46 -9.45 1.83
C PRO A 17 -2.12 -7.96 1.90
N HIS A 18 -0.96 -7.59 1.38
CA HIS A 18 -0.48 -6.21 1.37
C HIS A 18 -0.58 -5.64 -0.04
N LEU A 19 -0.98 -4.38 -0.17
CA LEU A 19 -1.09 -3.69 -1.45
C LEU A 19 -0.49 -2.28 -1.33
N GLU A 20 0.44 -1.94 -2.21
CA GLU A 20 1.02 -0.60 -2.25
C GLU A 20 0.21 0.30 -3.16
N ILE A 21 -0.44 1.31 -2.58
CA ILE A 21 -1.13 2.36 -3.35
C ILE A 21 -0.42 3.71 -3.25
N THR A 22 0.39 3.87 -2.21
CA THR A 22 1.25 5.03 -1.97
C THR A 22 2.58 4.53 -1.44
N TYR A 23 3.63 5.29 -1.69
CA TYR A 23 4.96 4.96 -1.21
C TYR A 23 5.65 6.19 -0.63
N GLY A 24 6.68 5.99 0.20
CA GLY A 24 7.27 7.07 0.99
C GLY A 24 6.29 7.61 2.05
N CYS A 25 6.43 8.86 2.48
CA CYS A 25 5.51 9.47 3.45
C CYS A 25 5.16 10.91 3.03
N SER A 26 3.87 11.24 2.96
CA SER A 26 3.36 12.56 2.57
C SER A 26 3.83 13.71 3.48
N TRP A 27 4.26 13.39 4.70
CA TRP A 27 4.73 14.37 5.69
C TRP A 27 6.26 14.55 5.71
N GLU A 28 7.03 13.46 5.66
CA GLU A 28 8.51 13.39 5.62
C GLU A 28 9.31 14.17 6.69
N LYS A 29 8.67 14.88 7.64
CA LYS A 29 9.35 15.80 8.58
C LYS A 29 9.42 15.29 10.02
N CYS A 30 9.12 14.02 10.26
CA CYS A 30 9.17 13.43 11.60
C CYS A 30 10.61 13.25 12.08
N SER A 31 10.95 13.85 13.22
CA SER A 31 12.28 13.75 13.84
C SER A 31 12.66 12.34 14.31
N PHE A 32 11.67 11.49 14.54
CA PHE A 32 11.84 10.13 15.03
C PHE A 32 11.75 9.04 13.94
N CYS A 33 11.23 9.39 12.76
CA CYS A 33 11.00 8.40 11.72
C CYS A 33 12.36 7.97 11.17
N ASN A 34 12.56 6.66 10.97
CA ASN A 34 13.71 6.13 10.21
C ASN A 34 13.23 5.27 9.02
N MET A 35 11.94 5.32 8.72
CA MET A 35 11.29 4.42 7.76
C MET A 35 11.34 4.95 6.34
N TYR A 36 10.95 6.22 6.16
CA TYR A 36 10.69 6.80 4.83
C TYR A 36 11.63 7.95 4.46
N HIS A 37 12.67 8.26 5.27
CA HIS A 37 13.58 9.41 5.03
C HIS A 37 14.34 9.37 3.71
N THR A 38 14.57 8.17 3.16
CA THR A 38 15.29 8.00 1.90
C THR A 38 14.37 7.90 0.69
N GLN A 39 13.06 7.95 0.89
CA GLN A 39 12.07 7.67 -0.13
C GLN A 39 11.06 8.81 -0.27
N LYS A 40 11.07 9.44 -1.44
CA LYS A 40 10.10 10.48 -1.77
C LYS A 40 8.70 9.91 -1.79
N PHE A 41 7.76 10.71 -1.30
CA PHE A 41 6.34 10.37 -1.41
C PHE A 41 5.90 10.30 -2.87
N GLY A 42 5.09 9.30 -3.18
CA GLY A 42 4.41 9.19 -4.45
C GLY A 42 3.21 8.25 -4.37
N ILE A 43 2.48 8.21 -5.48
CA ILE A 43 1.30 7.37 -5.64
C ILE A 43 1.65 6.30 -6.66
N SER A 44 1.32 5.05 -6.38
CA SER A 44 1.54 3.96 -7.33
C SER A 44 0.70 4.19 -8.59
N PRO A 45 1.22 3.85 -9.78
CA PRO A 45 0.42 3.82 -10.99
C PRO A 45 -0.81 2.92 -10.82
N LEU A 46 -1.93 3.32 -11.41
CA LEU A 46 -3.16 2.52 -11.32
C LEU A 46 -2.99 1.15 -11.99
N GLU A 47 -2.21 1.10 -13.07
CA GLU A 47 -1.87 -0.13 -13.80
C GLU A 47 -1.19 -1.15 -12.86
N ASP A 48 -0.18 -0.71 -12.10
CA ASP A 48 0.53 -1.56 -11.13
C ASP A 48 -0.41 -2.07 -10.03
N ILE A 49 -1.30 -1.21 -9.51
CA ILE A 49 -2.29 -1.56 -8.49
C ILE A 49 -3.25 -2.63 -9.02
N GLU A 50 -3.75 -2.47 -10.25
CA GLU A 50 -4.65 -3.45 -10.87
C GLU A 50 -3.96 -4.79 -11.16
N GLU A 51 -2.71 -4.76 -11.60
CA GLU A 51 -1.91 -5.97 -11.80
C GLU A 51 -1.68 -6.71 -10.49
N ASP A 52 -1.37 -5.98 -9.43
CA ASP A 52 -1.17 -6.54 -8.09
C ASP A 52 -2.46 -7.13 -7.52
N LEU A 53 -3.62 -6.49 -7.70
CA LEU A 53 -4.92 -7.06 -7.32
C LEU A 53 -5.23 -8.35 -8.10
N LYS A 54 -4.93 -8.40 -9.40
CA LYS A 54 -5.06 -9.62 -10.22
C LYS A 54 -4.09 -10.71 -9.77
N GLU A 55 -2.91 -10.33 -9.30
CA GLU A 55 -1.93 -11.26 -8.74
C GLU A 55 -2.41 -11.82 -7.40
N LEU A 56 -2.86 -10.96 -6.48
CA LEU A 56 -3.41 -11.35 -5.17
C LEU A 56 -4.58 -12.32 -5.32
N SER A 57 -5.53 -12.04 -6.22
CA SER A 57 -6.68 -12.94 -6.46
C SER A 57 -6.30 -14.32 -7.01
N ARG A 58 -5.11 -14.48 -7.61
CA ARG A 58 -4.60 -15.79 -8.07
C ARG A 58 -3.91 -16.57 -6.95
N TYR A 59 -3.16 -15.87 -6.08
CA TYR A 59 -2.38 -16.51 -5.01
C TYR A 59 -3.17 -16.76 -3.74
N TYR A 60 -4.25 -16.01 -3.53
CA TYR A 60 -5.18 -16.18 -2.42
C TYR A 60 -6.55 -16.60 -2.99
N PRO A 61 -6.73 -17.90 -3.29
CA PRO A 61 -7.96 -18.41 -3.89
C PRO A 61 -9.13 -18.54 -2.90
N GLU A 62 -8.89 -18.35 -1.60
CA GLU A 62 -9.93 -18.23 -0.57
C GLU A 62 -10.42 -16.78 -0.47
N ASP A 63 -11.62 -16.57 0.08
CA ASP A 63 -12.23 -15.24 0.25
C ASP A 63 -11.31 -14.32 1.08
N ILE A 64 -10.51 -13.49 0.39
CA ILE A 64 -9.75 -12.42 1.03
C ILE A 64 -10.77 -11.43 1.60
N GLU A 65 -11.00 -11.48 2.91
CA GLU A 65 -11.91 -10.53 3.57
C GLU A 65 -11.32 -9.13 3.70
N LYS A 66 -9.98 -9.01 3.61
CA LYS A 66 -9.27 -7.77 3.90
C LYS A 66 -7.95 -7.69 3.14
N ILE A 67 -7.62 -6.48 2.66
CA ILE A 67 -6.31 -6.12 2.13
C ILE A 67 -5.77 -4.97 2.98
N PHE A 68 -4.50 -5.04 3.37
CA PHE A 68 -3.82 -3.99 4.11
C PHE A 68 -3.07 -3.08 3.14
N LEU A 69 -3.43 -1.80 3.11
CA LEU A 69 -2.76 -0.80 2.29
C LEU A 69 -1.44 -0.42 2.95
N VAL A 70 -0.33 -0.80 2.33
CA VAL A 70 1.02 -0.56 2.88
C VAL A 70 1.61 0.74 2.39
N ASN A 71 2.64 1.14 3.13
CA ASN A 71 3.56 2.22 2.84
C ASN A 71 2.93 3.61 2.88
N GLY A 72 3.57 4.49 3.64
CA GLY A 72 3.11 5.86 3.79
C GLY A 72 1.75 6.01 4.43
N ASP A 73 0.91 6.81 3.78
CA ASP A 73 -0.43 7.18 4.23
C ASP A 73 -1.41 7.11 3.06
N ALA A 74 -2.10 5.99 2.94
CA ALA A 74 -3.18 5.76 1.99
C ALA A 74 -4.28 6.84 2.05
N PHE A 75 -4.56 7.36 3.24
CA PHE A 75 -5.65 8.31 3.48
C PHE A 75 -5.32 9.75 3.07
N VAL A 76 -4.10 9.99 2.57
CA VAL A 76 -3.78 11.23 1.86
C VAL A 76 -4.50 11.32 0.51
N LEU A 77 -4.93 10.18 -0.05
CA LEU A 77 -5.70 10.14 -1.28
C LEU A 77 -7.15 10.57 -1.02
N PRO A 78 -7.80 11.26 -1.99
CA PRO A 78 -9.21 11.57 -1.87
C PRO A 78 -10.04 10.29 -1.83
N ALA A 79 -11.10 10.28 -1.01
CA ALA A 79 -11.96 9.11 -0.81
C ALA A 79 -12.46 8.49 -2.12
N ARG A 80 -12.74 9.30 -3.15
CA ARG A 80 -13.11 8.80 -4.48
C ARG A 80 -12.08 7.82 -5.05
N LYS A 81 -10.79 8.14 -4.95
CA LYS A 81 -9.73 7.30 -5.48
C LYS A 81 -9.56 6.01 -4.67
N LEU A 82 -9.82 6.06 -3.37
CA LEU A 82 -9.81 4.87 -2.53
C LEU A 82 -10.99 3.95 -2.85
N LEU A 83 -12.16 4.51 -3.16
CA LEU A 83 -13.33 3.75 -3.60
C LEU A 83 -13.08 3.06 -4.94
N GLU A 84 -12.45 3.74 -5.90
CA GLU A 84 -12.06 3.14 -7.19
C GLU A 84 -11.15 1.91 -7.04
N ILE A 85 -10.38 1.82 -5.95
CA ILE A 85 -9.49 0.67 -5.66
C ILE A 85 -10.24 -0.43 -4.87
N ALA A 86 -11.30 -0.07 -4.16
CA ALA A 86 -12.04 -0.97 -3.27
C ALA A 86 -13.28 -1.63 -3.92
N ASP A 87 -13.75 -1.10 -5.05
CA ASP A 87 -14.86 -1.63 -5.86
C ASP A 87 -14.40 -2.79 -6.78
#